data_AF-A0A0L7KQM8-F1
#
_entry.id   AF-A0A0L7KQM8-F1
#
_cell.length_a   1.000
_cell.length_b   1.000
_cell.length_c   1.000
_cell.angle_alpha   90.00
_cell.angle_beta   90.00
_cell.angle_gamma   90.00
#
_symmetry.space_group_name_H-M   'P 1'
#
loop_
_entity.id
_entity.type
_entity.pdbx_description
1 polymer ?
#
loop_
_entity_poly.entity_id
_entity_poly.type
_entity_poly.pdbx_seq_one_letter_code
_entity_poly.pdbx_strand_id
1 'polypeptide(L)'
;MKVGPRTYKPFVAHRVAEVEEETKVGEWRWVLNVADDATRGTPSDFGPDHRWFRGPDFLYHSEESWPREPELTEPATTGEERVATTRGLPRIIDALPQAASFSSWLRLVRATARALQYIELCRGRHTTTAGRMKRTRRDDNDPAWTTGRSRPATTPRVARPTSTNSTVRYIDLEAHHVKAAEKLWWRAAQEESFGDDLRRLRQQLPVDRDSPLRALSVGEDGEGVLRLRSRIDANRELPEERRYPPIPTNLSQAVKDSQ
;
A
#
# COMPACT_ATOMS: atom_id res chain seq x y z
N MET A 1 5.49 -10.31 24.27
CA MET A 1 5.59 -11.71 23.78
C MET A 1 6.65 -11.75 22.69
N LYS A 2 7.84 -12.33 22.95
CA LYS A 2 8.89 -12.44 21.92
C LYS A 2 8.41 -13.40 20.82
N VAL A 3 8.40 -12.92 19.58
CA VAL A 3 8.06 -13.72 18.40
C VAL A 3 9.19 -14.71 18.17
N GLY A 4 8.86 -16.00 18.04
CA GLY A 4 9.88 -17.05 17.92
C GLY A 4 10.71 -16.93 16.63
N PRO A 5 12.00 -17.34 16.64
CA PRO A 5 12.94 -17.19 15.52
C PRO A 5 12.50 -17.88 14.22
N ARG A 6 11.52 -18.78 14.29
CA ARG A 6 10.86 -19.43 13.14
C ARG A 6 10.01 -18.50 12.27
N THR A 7 9.80 -17.27 12.69
CA THR A 7 8.95 -16.30 11.98
C THR A 7 9.76 -15.44 10.99
N TYR A 8 11.08 -15.42 11.12
CA TYR A 8 11.97 -14.64 10.26
C TYR A 8 12.53 -15.46 9.11
N LYS A 9 12.90 -14.79 8.00
CA LYS A 9 13.69 -15.40 6.91
C LYS A 9 14.99 -15.99 7.50
N PRO A 10 15.52 -17.11 6.97
CA PRO A 10 16.69 -17.78 7.56
C PRO A 10 17.88 -16.85 7.84
N PHE A 11 18.19 -15.94 6.91
CA PHE A 11 19.24 -14.93 7.11
C PHE A 11 19.00 -14.03 8.33
N VAL A 12 17.77 -13.53 8.48
CA VAL A 12 17.40 -12.64 9.60
C VAL A 12 17.35 -13.44 10.90
N ALA A 13 16.79 -14.66 10.88
CA ALA A 13 16.75 -15.53 12.05
C ALA A 13 18.16 -15.86 12.57
N HIS A 14 19.10 -16.15 11.67
CA HIS A 14 20.49 -16.45 12.04
C HIS A 14 21.18 -15.22 12.64
N ARG A 15 20.99 -14.03 12.06
CA ARG A 15 21.55 -12.78 12.58
C ARG A 15 20.95 -12.36 13.92
N VAL A 16 19.64 -12.50 14.09
CA VAL A 16 18.97 -12.21 15.36
C VAL A 16 19.45 -13.18 16.44
N ALA A 17 19.59 -14.46 16.13
CA ALA A 17 20.12 -15.45 17.07
C ALA A 17 21.58 -15.15 17.47
N GLU A 18 22.44 -14.83 16.51
CA GLU A 18 23.84 -14.40 16.75
C GLU A 18 23.89 -13.19 17.71
N VAL A 19 23.08 -12.16 17.45
CA VAL A 19 23.04 -10.95 18.29
C VAL A 19 22.45 -11.24 19.68
N GLU A 20 21.40 -12.06 19.79
CA GLU A 20 20.82 -12.45 21.09
C GLU A 20 21.74 -13.38 21.90
N GLU A 21 22.65 -14.11 21.26
CA GLU A 21 23.64 -14.97 21.92
C GLU A 21 24.86 -14.16 22.41
N GLU A 22 25.30 -13.17 21.63
CA GLU A 22 26.50 -12.38 21.93
C GLU A 22 26.24 -11.16 22.83
N THR A 23 25.01 -10.63 22.90
CA THR A 23 24.73 -9.37 23.59
C THR A 23 23.49 -9.44 24.47
N LYS A 24 23.46 -8.64 25.54
CA LYS A 24 22.29 -8.49 26.42
C LYS A 24 21.48 -7.27 26.02
N VAL A 25 20.17 -7.33 26.23
CA VAL A 25 19.25 -6.22 25.90
C VAL A 25 19.65 -4.90 26.59
N GLY A 26 20.22 -4.96 27.81
CA GLY A 26 20.69 -3.77 28.53
C GLY A 26 21.97 -3.13 27.97
N GLU A 27 22.65 -3.80 27.04
CA GLU A 27 23.83 -3.26 26.33
C GLU A 27 23.42 -2.51 25.05
N TRP A 28 22.16 -2.64 24.64
CA TRP A 28 21.66 -2.03 23.41
C TRP A 28 21.29 -0.57 23.68
N ARG A 29 21.75 0.33 22.82
CA ARG A 29 21.42 1.76 22.89
C ARG A 29 20.68 2.17 21.63
N TRP A 30 19.65 3.00 21.80
CA TRP A 30 19.01 3.64 20.65
C TRP A 30 19.98 4.64 20.01
N VAL A 31 20.19 4.52 18.71
CA VAL A 31 20.99 5.44 17.91
C VAL A 31 20.24 5.77 16.63
N LEU A 32 20.37 7.01 16.15
CA LEU A 32 19.81 7.43 14.87
C LEU A 32 20.36 6.54 13.73
N ASN A 33 19.47 6.02 12.88
CA ASN A 33 19.86 5.11 11.81
C ASN A 33 20.69 5.83 10.74
N VAL A 34 22.00 5.57 10.72
CA VAL A 34 22.92 6.13 9.74
C VAL A 34 22.57 5.73 8.29
N ALA A 35 21.86 4.60 8.10
CA ALA A 35 21.40 4.18 6.78
C ALA A 35 20.33 5.09 6.18
N ASP A 36 19.61 5.86 7.01
CA ASP A 36 18.61 6.79 6.51
C ASP A 36 19.28 7.90 5.68
N ASP A 37 20.49 8.33 6.01
CA ASP A 37 21.22 9.35 5.23
C ASP A 37 21.53 8.89 3.79
N ALA A 38 21.74 7.58 3.58
CA ALA A 38 21.98 7.02 2.26
C ALA A 38 20.68 6.65 1.51
N THR A 39 19.58 6.43 2.22
CA THR A 39 18.34 5.84 1.65
C THR A 39 17.12 6.76 1.66
N ARG A 40 17.12 7.84 2.45
CA ARG A 40 15.97 8.71 2.72
C ARG A 40 16.28 10.20 2.59
N GLY A 41 17.02 10.56 1.54
CA GLY A 41 17.35 11.94 1.21
C GLY A 41 18.83 12.19 1.40
N THR A 42 19.60 11.95 0.34
CA THR A 42 21.05 12.08 0.33
C THR A 42 21.46 13.53 0.62
N PRO A 43 22.19 13.80 1.71
CA PRO A 43 22.70 15.13 2.01
C PRO A 43 23.64 15.64 0.90
N SER A 44 23.71 16.96 0.70
CA SER A 44 24.60 17.57 -0.30
C SER A 44 26.08 17.30 -0.02
N ASP A 45 26.42 16.98 1.23
CA ASP A 45 27.75 16.67 1.77
C ASP A 45 28.01 15.15 1.90
N PHE A 46 27.37 14.34 1.05
CA PHE A 46 27.57 12.88 1.00
C PHE A 46 28.91 12.49 0.34
N GLY A 47 30.01 12.80 1.02
CA GLY A 47 31.38 12.45 0.62
C GLY A 47 31.99 11.29 1.42
N PRO A 48 33.26 10.95 1.17
CA PRO A 48 34.00 9.92 1.91
C PRO A 48 34.09 10.18 3.43
N ASP A 49 33.94 11.43 3.84
CA ASP A 49 33.94 11.86 5.24
C ASP A 49 32.57 11.76 5.92
N HIS A 50 31.53 11.36 5.19
CA HIS A 50 30.18 11.24 5.73
C HIS A 50 30.09 10.07 6.74
N ARG A 51 29.23 10.22 7.76
CA ARG A 51 29.00 9.20 8.82
C ARG A 51 28.56 7.84 8.31
N TRP A 52 28.03 7.75 7.09
CA TRP A 52 27.72 6.47 6.43
C TRP A 52 28.98 5.64 6.17
N PHE A 53 30.08 6.29 5.78
CA PHE A 53 31.34 5.61 5.45
C PHE A 53 32.26 5.47 6.66
N ARG A 54 32.35 6.51 7.50
CA ARG A 54 33.23 6.52 8.68
C ARG A 54 32.53 6.00 9.95
N GLY A 55 31.21 5.93 9.94
CA GLY A 55 30.43 5.70 11.15
C GLY A 55 30.16 6.99 11.94
N PRO A 56 29.29 6.94 12.95
CA PRO A 56 29.03 8.07 13.84
C PRO A 56 30.26 8.51 14.65
N ASP A 57 30.40 9.81 14.87
CA ASP A 57 31.53 10.38 15.61
C ASP A 57 31.67 9.83 17.05
N PHE A 58 30.54 9.57 17.71
CA PHE A 58 30.54 9.10 19.11
C PHE A 58 31.23 7.73 19.28
N LEU A 59 31.34 6.91 18.23
CA LEU A 59 32.05 5.63 18.30
C LEU A 59 33.57 5.80 18.49
N TYR A 60 34.11 6.96 18.14
CA TYR A 60 35.52 7.29 18.30
C TYR A 60 35.86 7.92 19.65
N HIS A 61 34.85 8.23 20.47
CA HIS A 61 34.99 8.85 21.77
C HIS A 61 34.66 7.86 22.89
N SER A 62 34.93 8.23 24.15
CA SER A 62 34.64 7.39 25.31
C SER A 62 33.14 7.10 25.42
N GLU A 63 32.79 5.96 26.03
CA GLU A 63 31.39 5.53 26.25
C GLU A 63 30.54 6.58 27.00
N GLU A 64 31.20 7.50 27.70
CA GLU A 64 30.60 8.63 28.41
C GLU A 64 29.96 9.65 27.45
N SER A 65 30.51 9.79 26.24
CA SER A 65 29.99 10.67 25.19
C SER A 65 29.01 10.00 24.23
N TRP A 66 28.71 8.71 24.45
CA TRP A 66 27.73 8.00 23.66
C TRP A 66 26.32 8.53 23.95
N PRO A 67 25.40 8.49 22.97
CA PRO A 67 24.04 8.95 23.18
C PRO A 67 23.39 8.19 24.35
N ARG A 68 22.75 8.96 25.24
CA ARG A 68 21.91 8.40 26.30
C ARG A 68 20.54 8.08 25.71
N GLU A 69 19.96 6.98 26.18
CA GLU A 69 18.64 6.56 25.75
C GLU A 69 17.63 7.68 26.03
N PRO A 70 16.90 8.18 25.02
CA PRO A 70 15.81 9.12 25.27
C PRO A 70 14.77 8.44 26.17
N GLU A 71 14.25 9.14 27.17
CA GLU A 71 13.10 8.64 27.94
C GLU A 71 11.96 8.34 26.95
N LEU A 72 11.72 7.05 26.69
CA LEU A 72 10.71 6.58 25.77
C LEU A 72 9.35 7.07 26.23
N THR A 73 8.83 8.10 25.57
CA THR A 73 7.39 8.40 25.61
C THR A 73 6.72 7.25 24.86
N GLU A 74 5.90 6.46 25.56
CA GLU A 74 4.99 5.38 25.12
C GLU A 74 5.27 4.74 23.74
N PRO A 75 5.43 3.41 23.64
CA PRO A 75 5.70 2.76 22.37
C PRO A 75 4.56 3.02 21.37
N ALA A 76 4.77 3.98 20.46
CA ALA A 76 4.03 4.02 19.22
C ALA A 76 4.22 2.63 18.59
N THR A 77 3.13 1.93 18.34
CA THR A 77 3.14 0.61 17.70
C THR A 77 3.95 0.74 16.41
N THR A 78 5.22 0.30 16.47
CA THR A 78 6.08 0.20 15.30
C THR A 78 5.32 -0.64 14.29
N GLY A 79 5.16 -0.10 13.08
CA GLY A 79 4.46 -0.74 11.98
C GLY A 79 5.15 -2.03 11.52
N GLU A 80 5.11 -3.06 12.37
CA GLU A 80 5.36 -4.43 11.97
C GLU A 80 4.36 -4.73 10.85
N GLU A 81 4.88 -4.99 9.66
CA GLU A 81 4.10 -5.46 8.52
C GLU A 81 3.55 -6.86 8.87
N ARG A 82 2.42 -6.86 9.56
CA ARG A 82 1.64 -8.07 9.81
C ARG A 82 0.91 -8.38 8.51
N VAL A 83 1.34 -9.43 7.82
CA VAL A 83 0.57 -10.03 6.73
C VAL A 83 -0.69 -10.65 7.34
N ALA A 84 -1.72 -9.82 7.53
CA ALA A 84 -3.03 -10.27 7.92
C ALA A 84 -3.64 -10.99 6.71
N THR A 85 -3.65 -12.32 6.74
CA THR A 85 -4.43 -13.11 5.79
C THR A 85 -5.90 -12.93 6.13
N THR A 86 -6.55 -11.94 5.51
CA THR A 86 -7.99 -11.75 5.64
C THR A 86 -8.75 -12.88 4.93
N ARG A 87 -9.68 -13.52 5.64
CA ARG A 87 -10.62 -14.48 5.02
C ARG A 87 -11.72 -13.69 4.31
N GLY A 88 -11.68 -13.70 2.99
CA GLY A 88 -12.63 -13.00 2.12
C GLY A 88 -11.92 -11.98 1.25
N LEU A 89 -12.49 -11.66 0.07
CA LEU A 89 -12.01 -10.55 -0.74
C LEU A 89 -12.35 -9.25 0.02
N PRO A 90 -11.37 -8.49 0.55
CA PRO A 90 -11.68 -7.22 1.21
C PRO A 90 -12.34 -6.30 0.20
N ARG A 91 -13.42 -5.61 0.58
CA ARG A 91 -14.02 -4.61 -0.29
C ARG A 91 -13.07 -3.43 -0.37
N ILE A 92 -12.91 -2.87 -1.56
CA ILE A 92 -12.00 -1.72 -1.76
C ILE A 92 -12.43 -0.52 -0.91
N ILE A 93 -13.73 -0.36 -0.64
CA ILE A 93 -14.28 0.71 0.21
C ILE A 93 -13.75 0.61 1.64
N ASP A 94 -13.60 -0.60 2.18
CA ASP A 94 -13.10 -0.82 3.55
C ASP A 94 -11.61 -0.49 3.70
N ALA A 95 -10.89 -0.39 2.58
CA ALA A 95 -9.47 -0.07 2.51
C ALA A 95 -9.20 1.40 2.14
N LEU A 96 -10.23 2.25 2.10
CA LEU A 96 -10.07 3.67 1.83
C LEU A 96 -9.33 4.39 2.96
N PRO A 97 -8.45 5.37 2.64
CA PRO A 97 -7.83 6.20 3.66
C PRO A 97 -8.89 7.09 4.35
N GLN A 98 -8.63 7.55 5.57
CA GLN A 98 -9.57 8.42 6.26
C GLN A 98 -9.68 9.79 5.54
N ALA A 99 -10.87 10.14 5.07
CA ALA A 99 -11.11 11.36 4.30
C ALA A 99 -10.70 12.64 5.07
N ALA A 100 -10.91 12.68 6.39
CA ALA A 100 -10.58 13.81 7.26
C ALA A 100 -9.08 14.15 7.32
N SER A 101 -8.19 13.23 6.90
CA SER A 101 -6.74 13.49 6.86
C SER A 101 -6.31 14.34 5.66
N PHE A 102 -7.23 14.68 4.75
CA PHE A 102 -6.94 15.43 3.54
C PHE A 102 -7.63 16.79 3.55
N SER A 103 -6.85 17.86 3.36
CA SER A 103 -7.35 19.23 3.26
C SER A 103 -7.96 19.59 1.90
N SER A 104 -7.97 18.65 0.94
CA SER A 104 -8.48 18.92 -0.41
C SER A 104 -9.05 17.66 -1.03
N TRP A 105 -10.27 17.79 -1.56
CA TRP A 105 -10.94 16.75 -2.34
C TRP A 105 -10.07 16.25 -3.51
N LEU A 106 -9.45 17.15 -4.25
CA LEU A 106 -8.58 16.78 -5.38
C LEU A 106 -7.36 15.99 -4.93
N ARG A 107 -6.79 16.30 -3.75
CA ARG A 107 -5.67 15.52 -3.18
C ARG A 107 -6.12 14.12 -2.78
N LEU A 108 -7.30 14.02 -2.16
CA LEU A 108 -7.91 12.74 -1.79
C LEU A 108 -8.13 11.85 -3.02
N VAL A 109 -8.80 12.39 -4.04
CA VAL A 109 -9.11 11.66 -5.28
C VAL A 109 -7.84 11.26 -6.03
N ARG A 110 -6.83 12.14 -6.12
CA ARG A 110 -5.55 11.80 -6.77
C ARG A 110 -4.79 10.72 -6.01
N ALA A 111 -4.78 10.76 -4.68
CA ALA A 111 -4.12 9.75 -3.86
C ALA A 111 -4.79 8.38 -4.04
N THR A 112 -6.12 8.32 -4.02
CA THR A 112 -6.84 7.06 -4.26
C THR A 112 -6.72 6.58 -5.70
N ALA A 113 -6.72 7.48 -6.69
CA ALA A 113 -6.49 7.14 -8.09
C ALA A 113 -5.09 6.52 -8.31
N ARG A 114 -4.06 7.05 -7.65
CA ARG A 114 -2.71 6.45 -7.67
C ARG A 114 -2.67 5.08 -7.02
N ALA A 115 -3.40 4.88 -5.92
CA ALA A 115 -3.53 3.56 -5.30
C ALA A 115 -4.23 2.56 -6.23
N LEU A 116 -5.31 2.96 -6.92
CA LEU A 116 -6.00 2.12 -7.91
C LEU A 116 -5.10 1.75 -9.09
N GLN A 117 -4.38 2.73 -9.63
CA GLN A 117 -3.39 2.50 -10.70
C GLN A 117 -2.31 1.51 -10.24
N TYR A 118 -1.81 1.65 -9.02
CA TYR A 118 -0.84 0.73 -8.46
C TYR A 118 -1.39 -0.70 -8.32
N ILE A 119 -2.62 -0.85 -7.83
CA ILE A 119 -3.30 -2.15 -7.72
C ILE A 119 -3.40 -2.84 -9.08
N GLU A 120 -3.76 -2.11 -10.13
CA GLU A 120 -3.84 -2.64 -11.49
C GLU A 120 -2.48 -3.09 -12.02
N LEU A 121 -1.43 -2.29 -11.79
CA LEU A 121 -0.05 -2.65 -12.14
C LEU A 121 0.43 -3.91 -11.40
N CYS A 122 0.02 -4.09 -10.15
CA CYS A 122 0.31 -5.30 -9.38
C CYS A 122 -0.40 -6.52 -9.99
N ARG A 123 -1.70 -6.40 -10.32
CA ARG A 123 -2.49 -7.49 -10.93
C ARG A 123 -1.88 -7.97 -12.26
N GLY A 124 -1.38 -7.06 -13.10
CA GLY A 124 -0.71 -7.42 -14.35
C GLY A 124 0.64 -8.15 -14.18
N ARG A 125 1.30 -8.01 -13.02
CA ARG A 125 2.60 -8.64 -12.73
C ARG A 125 2.50 -10.00 -12.09
N HIS A 126 1.38 -10.32 -11.43
CA HIS A 126 1.20 -11.60 -10.74
C HIS A 126 0.84 -12.78 -11.68
N THR A 127 0.48 -12.53 -12.94
CA THR A 127 0.10 -13.60 -13.88
C THR A 127 1.30 -14.32 -14.54
N THR A 128 2.52 -13.77 -14.46
CA THR A 128 3.69 -14.31 -15.20
C THR A 128 4.77 -14.96 -14.31
N THR A 129 4.59 -14.96 -12.99
CA THR A 129 5.56 -15.60 -12.07
C THR A 129 4.89 -16.64 -11.18
N ALA A 130 3.97 -17.43 -11.73
CA ALA A 130 3.92 -18.83 -11.34
C ALA A 130 5.19 -19.47 -11.90
N GLY A 131 6.31 -19.27 -11.18
CA GLY A 131 7.55 -19.94 -11.49
C GLY A 131 7.21 -21.41 -11.70
N ARG A 132 7.56 -21.93 -12.87
CA ARG A 132 7.54 -23.36 -13.18
C ARG A 132 8.55 -24.03 -12.27
N MET A 133 8.26 -24.06 -10.98
CA MET A 133 9.00 -24.78 -9.97
C MET A 133 8.60 -26.23 -10.20
N LYS A 134 9.20 -26.84 -11.23
CA LYS A 134 9.28 -28.29 -11.31
C LYS A 134 10.03 -28.67 -10.05
N ARG A 135 9.29 -29.05 -9.01
CA ARG A 135 9.84 -29.76 -7.88
C ARG A 135 10.58 -30.93 -8.51
N THR A 136 11.91 -30.91 -8.49
CA THR A 136 12.69 -32.07 -8.91
C THR A 136 12.21 -33.20 -8.03
N ARG A 137 11.54 -34.18 -8.64
CA ARG A 137 11.15 -35.40 -7.95
C ARG A 137 12.45 -35.97 -7.39
N ARG A 138 12.53 -36.13 -6.07
CA ARG A 138 13.68 -36.76 -5.43
C ARG A 138 13.69 -38.19 -5.94
N ASP A 139 14.71 -38.52 -6.71
CA ASP A 139 14.92 -39.88 -7.19
C ASP A 139 15.66 -40.61 -6.07
N ASP A 140 15.03 -41.61 -5.46
CA ASP A 140 15.57 -42.34 -4.30
C ASP A 140 16.81 -43.18 -4.68
N ASN A 141 17.14 -43.25 -5.98
CA ASN A 141 18.30 -43.94 -6.53
C ASN A 141 19.48 -43.02 -6.88
N ASP A 142 19.50 -41.76 -6.43
CA ASP A 142 20.65 -40.87 -6.65
C ASP A 142 21.67 -41.00 -5.49
N PRO A 143 22.80 -41.71 -5.66
CA PRO A 143 23.86 -41.70 -4.65
C PRO A 143 24.46 -40.28 -4.58
N ALA A 144 24.36 -39.67 -3.41
CA ALA A 144 24.71 -38.27 -3.11
C ALA A 144 26.19 -37.88 -3.33
N TRP A 145 26.99 -38.71 -4.00
CA TRP A 145 28.40 -38.47 -4.26
C TRP A 145 28.84 -39.02 -5.63
N THR A 146 28.17 -38.68 -6.74
CA THR A 146 28.75 -39.00 -8.05
C THR A 146 29.98 -38.13 -8.31
N THR A 147 31.15 -38.71 -8.03
CA THR A 147 32.45 -38.24 -8.48
C THR A 147 32.49 -38.34 -10.01
N GLY A 148 32.80 -37.23 -10.69
CA GLY A 148 33.14 -37.27 -12.12
C GLY A 148 32.10 -36.76 -13.13
N ARG A 149 31.33 -35.71 -12.83
CA ARG A 149 30.83 -34.83 -13.92
C ARG A 149 31.77 -33.66 -14.12
N SER A 150 32.53 -33.71 -15.21
CA SER A 150 33.27 -32.57 -15.73
C SER A 150 32.29 -31.39 -15.88
N ARG A 151 32.58 -30.27 -15.22
CA ARG A 151 31.79 -29.04 -15.33
C ARG A 151 31.76 -28.67 -16.82
N PRO A 152 30.61 -28.64 -17.51
CA PRO A 152 30.57 -28.01 -18.82
C PRO A 152 31.03 -26.56 -18.62
N ALA A 153 31.94 -26.11 -19.47
CA ALA A 153 32.54 -24.79 -19.39
C ALA A 153 31.45 -23.75 -19.14
N THR A 154 31.59 -22.98 -18.05
CA THR A 154 30.72 -21.84 -17.76
C THR A 154 30.80 -20.92 -18.97
N THR A 155 29.79 -20.94 -19.84
CA THR A 155 29.63 -19.92 -20.87
C THR A 155 29.72 -18.57 -20.15
N PRO A 156 30.58 -17.64 -20.58
CA PRO A 156 30.71 -16.35 -19.94
C PRO A 156 29.32 -15.74 -19.88
N ARG A 157 28.87 -15.45 -18.65
CA ARG A 157 27.61 -14.78 -18.40
C ARG A 157 27.71 -13.44 -19.11
N VAL A 158 27.13 -13.35 -20.31
CA VAL A 158 27.03 -12.10 -21.07
C VAL A 158 26.51 -11.08 -20.07
N ALA A 159 27.35 -10.11 -19.74
CA ALA A 159 27.00 -9.04 -18.83
C ALA A 159 25.73 -8.44 -19.42
N ARG A 160 24.62 -8.62 -18.70
CA ARG A 160 23.34 -8.00 -19.04
C ARG A 160 23.67 -6.51 -19.19
N PRO A 161 23.44 -5.89 -20.36
CA PRO A 161 23.83 -4.51 -20.55
C PRO A 161 23.22 -3.71 -19.41
N THR A 162 24.10 -3.11 -18.60
CA THR A 162 23.72 -2.11 -17.61
C THR A 162 22.93 -1.06 -18.38
N SER A 163 21.63 -1.05 -18.17
CA SER A 163 20.71 -0.09 -18.77
C SER A 163 21.12 1.30 -18.30
N THR A 164 21.96 1.97 -19.08
CA THR A 164 22.42 3.35 -18.86
C THR A 164 21.39 4.40 -19.27
N ASN A 165 20.11 4.04 -19.40
CA ASN A 165 19.02 5.00 -19.54
C ASN A 165 17.96 4.74 -18.48
N SER A 166 18.24 5.16 -17.24
CA SER A 166 17.21 5.39 -16.23
C SER A 166 16.50 6.72 -16.55
N THR A 167 15.81 6.78 -17.70
CA THR A 167 14.66 7.68 -17.80
C THR A 167 13.64 7.12 -16.82
N VAL A 168 13.51 7.73 -15.65
CA VAL A 168 12.46 7.37 -14.68
C VAL A 168 11.14 7.40 -15.46
N ARG A 169 10.58 6.23 -15.77
CA ARG A 169 9.30 6.13 -16.45
C ARG A 169 8.23 6.47 -15.42
N TYR A 170 8.01 7.77 -15.20
CA TYR A 170 6.82 8.22 -14.51
C TYR A 170 5.62 7.70 -15.30
N ILE A 171 4.76 6.95 -14.63
CA ILE A 171 3.50 6.50 -15.22
C ILE A 171 2.52 7.66 -15.03
N ASP A 172 2.00 8.20 -16.12
CA ASP A 172 1.00 9.25 -16.05
C ASP A 172 -0.28 8.71 -15.41
N LEU A 173 -0.96 9.56 -14.64
CA LEU A 173 -2.24 9.19 -14.03
C LEU A 173 -3.34 9.33 -15.08
N GLU A 174 -3.91 8.22 -15.51
CA GLU A 174 -4.98 8.26 -16.50
C GLU A 174 -6.29 8.78 -15.92
N ALA A 175 -7.07 9.47 -16.75
CA ALA A 175 -8.35 10.05 -16.35
C ALA A 175 -9.34 9.00 -15.84
N HIS A 176 -9.25 7.75 -16.33
CA HIS A 176 -10.13 6.68 -15.90
C HIS A 176 -9.89 6.29 -14.43
N HIS A 177 -8.65 6.32 -13.93
CA HIS A 177 -8.34 6.09 -12.51
C HIS A 177 -8.91 7.20 -11.62
N VAL A 178 -8.85 8.45 -12.09
CA VAL A 178 -9.42 9.61 -11.37
C VAL A 178 -10.94 9.49 -11.28
N LYS A 179 -11.61 9.16 -12.39
CA LYS A 179 -13.07 8.92 -12.40
C LYS A 179 -13.46 7.74 -11.52
N ALA A 180 -12.70 6.64 -11.56
CA ALA A 180 -12.94 5.48 -10.72
C ALA A 180 -12.79 5.82 -9.22
N ALA A 181 -11.77 6.59 -8.87
CA ALA A 181 -11.53 7.07 -7.51
C ALA A 181 -12.67 7.98 -7.02
N GLU A 182 -13.09 8.95 -7.82
CA GLU A 182 -14.20 9.86 -7.51
C GLU A 182 -15.50 9.08 -7.25
N LYS A 183 -15.85 8.17 -8.16
CA LYS A 183 -17.02 7.30 -8.02
C LYS A 183 -16.95 6.45 -6.76
N LEU A 184 -15.78 5.90 -6.45
CA LEU A 184 -15.59 5.06 -5.28
C LEU A 184 -15.82 5.83 -3.97
N TRP A 185 -15.42 7.10 -3.93
CA TRP A 185 -15.73 7.99 -2.82
C TRP A 185 -17.21 8.35 -2.71
N TRP A 186 -17.92 8.57 -3.82
CA TRP A 186 -19.38 8.75 -3.79
C TRP A 186 -20.08 7.53 -3.20
N ARG A 187 -19.68 6.31 -3.61
CA ARG A 187 -20.24 5.07 -3.06
C ARG A 187 -20.00 4.96 -1.56
N ALA A 188 -18.77 5.19 -1.11
CA ALA A 188 -18.41 5.12 0.30
C ALA A 188 -19.26 6.09 1.14
N ALA A 189 -19.37 7.33 0.69
CA ALA A 189 -20.12 8.37 1.39
C ALA A 189 -21.64 8.08 1.41
N GLN A 190 -22.17 7.53 0.32
CA GLN A 190 -23.58 7.12 0.23
C GLN A 190 -23.88 5.89 1.08
N GLU A 191 -22.95 4.94 1.19
CA GLU A 191 -23.09 3.78 2.05
C GLU A 191 -23.06 4.18 3.54
N GLU A 192 -22.24 5.17 3.90
CA GLU A 192 -22.23 5.72 5.26
C GLU A 192 -23.51 6.48 5.60
N SER A 193 -24.03 7.28 4.66
CA SER A 193 -25.21 8.14 4.92
C SER A 193 -26.55 7.43 4.72
N PHE A 194 -26.63 6.48 3.79
CA PHE A 194 -27.88 5.86 3.31
C PHE A 194 -27.76 4.33 3.19
N GLY A 195 -26.90 3.69 3.99
CA GLY A 195 -26.64 2.25 3.90
C GLY A 195 -27.89 1.38 3.99
N ASP A 196 -28.85 1.75 4.85
CA ASP A 196 -30.14 1.06 4.97
C ASP A 196 -31.00 1.14 3.71
N ASP A 197 -31.12 2.35 3.15
CA ASP A 197 -31.90 2.56 1.93
C ASP A 197 -31.23 1.92 0.71
N LEU A 198 -29.90 1.92 0.63
CA LEU A 198 -29.14 1.21 -0.39
C LEU A 198 -29.41 -0.29 -0.36
N ARG A 199 -29.46 -0.89 0.83
CA ARG A 199 -29.81 -2.32 0.98
C ARG A 199 -31.22 -2.61 0.50
N ARG A 200 -32.18 -1.74 0.82
CA ARG A 200 -33.58 -1.88 0.38
C ARG A 200 -33.72 -1.72 -1.13
N LEU A 201 -33.08 -0.71 -1.71
CA LEU A 201 -33.08 -0.45 -3.16
C LEU A 201 -32.48 -1.63 -3.93
N ARG A 202 -31.38 -2.23 -3.44
CA ARG A 202 -30.79 -3.44 -4.04
C ARG A 202 -31.71 -4.65 -4.01
N GLN A 203 -32.55 -4.75 -2.99
CA GLN A 203 -33.55 -5.81 -2.85
C GLN A 203 -34.87 -5.48 -3.57
N GLN A 204 -34.94 -4.36 -4.30
CA GLN A 204 -36.17 -3.83 -4.92
C GLN A 204 -37.29 -3.53 -3.91
N LEU A 205 -36.94 -3.30 -2.64
CA LEU A 205 -37.87 -2.84 -1.63
C LEU A 205 -38.02 -1.30 -1.69
N PRO A 206 -39.21 -0.77 -1.35
CA PRO A 206 -39.39 0.66 -1.24
C PRO A 206 -38.49 1.27 -0.15
N VAL A 207 -38.02 2.49 -0.44
CA VAL A 207 -37.21 3.32 0.46
C VAL A 207 -37.97 3.56 1.78
N ASP A 208 -37.24 3.72 2.89
CA ASP A 208 -37.86 3.97 4.19
C ASP A 208 -38.75 5.23 4.19
N ARG A 209 -39.79 5.23 5.03
CA ARG A 209 -40.75 6.32 5.12
C ARG A 209 -40.15 7.60 5.71
N ASP A 210 -39.15 7.44 6.56
CA ASP A 210 -38.46 8.52 7.27
C ASP A 210 -37.15 8.94 6.56
N SER A 211 -36.80 8.26 5.48
CA SER A 211 -35.59 8.58 4.72
C SER A 211 -35.74 9.86 3.88
N PRO A 212 -34.71 10.71 3.82
CA PRO A 212 -34.69 11.87 2.93
C PRO A 212 -34.72 11.47 1.44
N LEU A 213 -34.36 10.23 1.10
CA LEU A 213 -34.39 9.72 -0.26
C LEU A 213 -35.82 9.49 -0.77
N ARG A 214 -36.83 9.42 0.11
CA ARG A 214 -38.24 9.23 -0.28
C ARG A 214 -38.82 10.42 -1.04
N ALA A 215 -38.36 11.64 -0.73
CA ALA A 215 -38.80 12.86 -1.42
C ALA A 215 -38.16 13.00 -2.82
N LEU A 216 -37.17 12.17 -3.13
CA LEU A 216 -36.37 12.22 -4.34
C LEU A 216 -36.64 10.99 -5.21
N SER A 217 -36.64 11.16 -6.53
CA SER A 217 -36.67 10.01 -7.44
C SER A 217 -35.26 9.46 -7.54
N VAL A 218 -34.96 8.43 -6.74
CA VAL A 218 -33.61 7.85 -6.63
C VAL A 218 -33.50 6.56 -7.45
N GLY A 219 -32.40 6.40 -8.16
CA GLY A 219 -32.02 5.15 -8.80
C GLY A 219 -30.55 4.82 -8.52
N GLU A 220 -30.26 3.55 -8.27
CA GLU A 220 -28.88 3.04 -8.25
C GLU A 220 -28.42 2.88 -9.72
N ASP A 221 -27.27 3.47 -10.04
CA ASP A 221 -26.56 3.23 -11.30
C ASP A 221 -26.05 1.77 -11.35
N GLY A 222 -25.82 1.19 -12.54
CA GLY A 222 -25.25 -0.17 -12.68
C GLY A 222 -23.86 -0.33 -12.04
N GLU A 223 -23.26 0.80 -11.67
CA GLU A 223 -22.02 0.90 -10.92
C GLU A 223 -22.23 1.03 -9.40
N GLY A 224 -23.44 1.15 -8.87
CA GLY A 224 -23.70 1.16 -7.42
C GLY A 224 -23.62 2.54 -6.75
N VAL A 225 -23.77 3.61 -7.53
CA VAL A 225 -23.90 5.01 -7.03
C VAL A 225 -25.36 5.41 -7.10
N LEU A 226 -25.91 5.98 -6.02
CA LEU A 226 -27.24 6.59 -6.03
C LEU A 226 -27.22 7.89 -6.83
N ARG A 227 -28.06 7.96 -7.85
CA ARG A 227 -28.22 9.15 -8.69
C ARG A 227 -29.67 9.63 -8.66
N LEU A 228 -29.83 10.94 -8.82
CA LEU A 228 -31.14 11.57 -8.93
C LEU A 228 -31.68 11.39 -10.34
N ARG A 229 -32.87 10.79 -10.44
CA ARG A 229 -33.67 10.81 -11.66
C ARG A 229 -34.48 12.09 -11.67
N SER A 230 -34.25 12.94 -12.67
CA SER A 230 -34.98 14.20 -12.83
C SER A 230 -35.70 14.25 -14.18
N ARG A 231 -36.49 15.31 -14.41
CA ARG A 231 -37.22 15.50 -15.67
C ARG A 231 -36.31 15.65 -16.90
N ILE A 232 -35.01 15.85 -16.72
CA ILE A 232 -34.02 15.93 -17.81
C ILE A 232 -33.65 14.55 -18.39
N ASP A 233 -34.20 13.47 -17.84
CA ASP A 233 -34.06 12.08 -18.31
C ASP A 233 -34.41 11.92 -19.81
N ALA A 234 -35.42 12.65 -20.27
CA ALA A 234 -35.87 12.61 -21.67
C ALA A 234 -34.85 13.20 -22.67
N ASN A 235 -33.85 13.94 -22.20
CA ASN A 235 -32.83 14.53 -23.06
C ASN A 235 -31.76 13.48 -23.40
N ARG A 236 -31.69 13.07 -24.68
CA ARG A 236 -30.71 12.07 -25.15
C ARG A 236 -29.36 12.68 -25.56
N GLU A 237 -29.27 14.00 -25.68
CA GLU A 237 -28.06 14.69 -26.14
C GLU A 237 -27.05 14.90 -25.00
N LEU A 238 -27.53 14.88 -23.75
CA LEU A 238 -26.67 15.03 -22.58
C LEU A 238 -26.04 13.70 -22.16
N PRO A 239 -24.76 13.70 -21.74
CA PRO A 239 -24.14 12.52 -21.17
C PRO A 239 -24.84 12.10 -19.87
N GLU A 240 -24.86 10.80 -19.60
CA GLU A 240 -25.52 10.19 -18.43
C GLU A 240 -25.13 10.83 -17.09
N GLU A 241 -23.85 11.20 -16.95
CA GLU A 241 -23.31 11.89 -15.77
C GLU A 241 -23.99 13.24 -15.49
N ARG A 242 -24.45 13.95 -16.52
CA ARG A 242 -25.18 15.23 -16.38
C ARG A 242 -26.68 15.05 -16.23
N ARG A 243 -27.23 13.94 -16.73
CA ARG A 243 -28.66 13.64 -16.65
C ARG A 243 -29.07 13.16 -15.27
N TYR A 244 -28.16 12.44 -14.61
CA TYR A 244 -28.39 11.88 -13.29
C TYR A 244 -27.25 12.29 -12.35
N PRO A 245 -27.31 13.48 -11.74
CA PRO A 245 -26.28 13.90 -10.79
C PRO A 245 -26.24 12.94 -9.59
N PRO A 246 -25.05 12.64 -9.04
CA PRO A 246 -24.92 11.83 -7.83
C PRO A 246 -25.55 12.56 -6.65
N ILE A 247 -26.20 11.82 -5.76
CA ILE A 247 -26.81 12.40 -4.56
C ILE A 247 -25.69 12.90 -3.63
N PRO A 248 -25.64 14.20 -3.32
CA PRO A 248 -24.67 14.73 -2.39
C PRO A 248 -24.95 14.20 -0.98
N THR A 249 -23.90 13.74 -0.32
CA THR A 249 -23.88 13.40 1.10
C THR A 249 -23.14 14.47 1.87
N ASN A 250 -23.37 14.57 3.18
CA ASN A 250 -22.80 15.62 4.03
C ASN A 250 -21.26 15.70 3.99
N LEU A 251 -20.57 14.63 3.57
CA LEU A 251 -19.12 14.62 3.33
C LEU A 251 -18.67 15.62 2.26
N SER A 252 -19.48 15.89 1.24
CA SER A 252 -19.15 16.91 0.23
C SER A 252 -19.27 18.34 0.76
N GLN A 253 -20.06 18.53 1.82
CA GLN A 253 -20.23 19.83 2.48
C GLN A 253 -19.07 20.08 3.46
N ALA A 254 -18.68 19.07 4.26
CA ALA A 254 -17.56 19.18 5.20
C ALA A 254 -16.20 19.54 4.56
N VAL A 255 -15.92 19.04 3.35
CA VAL A 255 -14.68 19.38 2.61
C VAL A 255 -14.78 20.73 1.90
N LYS A 256 -15.99 21.19 1.55
CA LYS A 256 -16.22 22.52 0.97
C LYS A 256 -16.22 23.63 2.01
N ASP A 257 -16.67 23.34 3.23
CA ASP A 257 -16.71 24.30 4.34
C ASP A 257 -15.33 24.50 5.01
N SER A 258 -14.31 23.72 4.60
CA SER A 258 -12.91 23.84 5.04
C SER A 258 -12.01 24.62 4.07
N GLN A 259 -12.58 25.41 3.15
CA GLN A 259 -11.85 26.33 2.26
C GLN A 259 -12.15 27.79 2.56
#